data_AF-X1RXC6-F1
#
_entry.id   AF-X1RXC6-F1
#
_cell.length_a   1.000
_cell.length_b   1.000
_cell.length_c   1.000
_cell.angle_alpha   90.00
_cell.angle_beta   90.00
_cell.angle_gamma   90.00
#
_symmetry.space_group_name_H-M   'P 1'
#
loop_
_entity.id
_entity.type
_entity.pdbx_description
1 polymer ?
#
loop_
_entity_poly.entity_id
_entity_poly.type
_entity_poly.pdbx_seq_one_letter_code
_entity_poly.pdbx_strand_id
1 'polypeptide(L)'
;YGGWREYAIASIHGGIFGTIFGFSAIMIYATCLGEVLFISEEYSDKKKYQIYLIVGITAFVGGLLLWLLPGWYPNKRQVTLTYILISLGGSILISFLFIGIDKKVQKPIIIIDSYGKSPFIIYIIAVVLEFIISDIIGLDMDFLIFTIMVIVMTLI
;
A
#
# COMPACT_ATOMS: atom_id res chain seq x y z
N TYR A 1 27.80 18.60 2.16
CA TYR A 1 26.43 18.43 1.65
C TYR A 1 26.52 17.55 0.42
N GLY A 2 26.17 16.26 0.54
CA GLY A 2 26.41 15.29 -0.55
C GLY A 2 26.22 13.82 -0.17
N GLY A 3 25.73 13.53 1.03
CA GLY A 3 25.38 12.17 1.44
C GLY A 3 24.07 11.71 0.81
N TRP A 4 23.98 10.41 0.51
CA TRP A 4 22.77 9.76 0.00
C TRP A 4 21.53 10.03 0.87
N ARG A 5 21.73 10.22 2.19
CA ARG A 5 20.68 10.56 3.16
C ARG A 5 20.11 11.96 2.91
N GLU A 6 20.95 12.96 2.67
CA GLU A 6 20.49 14.32 2.36
C GLU A 6 19.73 14.36 1.03
N TYR A 7 20.21 13.62 0.02
CA TYR A 7 19.51 13.45 -1.26
C TYR A 7 18.13 12.80 -1.07
N ALA A 8 18.05 11.72 -0.29
CA ALA A 8 16.80 11.01 -0.03
C ALA A 8 15.80 11.86 0.78
N ILE A 9 16.28 12.73 1.67
CA ILE A 9 15.44 13.68 2.41
C ILE A 9 14.90 14.77 1.49
N ALA A 10 15.75 15.31 0.61
CA ALA A 10 15.37 16.40 -0.29
C ALA A 10 14.35 15.94 -1.36
N SER A 11 14.45 14.68 -1.79
CA SER A 11 13.67 14.12 -2.89
C SER A 11 12.31 13.56 -2.43
N ILE A 12 11.33 13.56 -3.34
CA ILE A 12 10.07 12.83 -3.14
C ILE A 12 10.39 11.33 -3.25
N HIS A 13 9.85 10.54 -2.32
CA HIS A 13 10.05 9.08 -2.26
C HIS A 13 11.53 8.62 -2.33
N GLY A 14 12.45 9.37 -1.72
CA GLY A 14 13.88 9.03 -1.69
C GLY A 14 14.58 9.17 -3.04
N GLY A 15 13.93 9.80 -4.03
CA GLY A 15 14.45 10.00 -5.37
C GLY A 15 14.66 8.68 -6.12
N ILE A 16 15.68 8.63 -6.98
CA ILE A 16 15.97 7.44 -7.79
C ILE A 16 16.32 6.23 -6.93
N PHE A 17 16.99 6.44 -5.79
CA PHE A 17 17.39 5.35 -4.89
C PHE A 17 16.21 4.79 -4.12
N GLY A 18 15.33 5.63 -3.57
CA GLY A 18 14.11 5.15 -2.94
C GLY A 18 13.20 4.43 -3.94
N THR A 19 13.18 4.88 -5.19
CA THR A 19 12.44 4.21 -6.26
C THR A 19 13.03 2.84 -6.61
N ILE A 20 14.33 2.78 -6.90
CA ILE A 20 15.00 1.55 -7.33
C ILE A 20 15.07 0.54 -6.19
N PHE A 21 15.35 0.94 -4.95
CA PHE A 21 15.54 -0.01 -3.85
C PHE A 21 14.28 -0.24 -3.03
N GLY A 22 13.44 0.79 -2.84
CA GLY A 22 12.22 0.69 -2.05
C GLY A 22 11.06 0.08 -2.84
N PHE A 23 10.73 0.65 -4.01
CA PHE A 23 9.60 0.17 -4.79
C PHE A 23 9.86 -1.16 -5.49
N SER A 24 11.10 -1.48 -5.88
CA SER A 24 11.41 -2.81 -6.43
C SER A 24 11.15 -3.92 -5.41
N ALA A 25 11.49 -3.71 -4.14
CA ALA A 25 11.21 -4.66 -3.07
C ALA A 25 9.69 -4.87 -2.93
N ILE A 26 8.92 -3.80 -2.91
CA ILE A 26 7.44 -3.87 -2.88
C ILE A 26 6.91 -4.65 -4.08
N MET A 27 7.41 -4.39 -5.28
CA MET A 27 7.00 -5.06 -6.53
C MET A 27 7.33 -6.56 -6.52
N ILE A 28 8.50 -6.95 -6.02
CA ILE A 28 8.89 -8.35 -5.88
C ILE A 28 7.93 -9.05 -4.92
N TYR A 29 7.71 -8.48 -3.72
CA TYR A 29 6.78 -9.07 -2.75
C TYR A 29 5.35 -9.19 -3.30
N ALA A 30 4.85 -8.14 -3.97
CA ALA A 30 3.52 -8.15 -4.59
C ALA A 30 3.41 -9.24 -5.66
N THR A 31 4.43 -9.37 -6.52
CA THR A 31 4.49 -10.40 -7.57
C THR A 31 4.50 -11.81 -6.96
N CYS A 32 5.38 -12.08 -5.99
CA CYS A 32 5.45 -13.39 -5.35
C CYS A 32 4.16 -13.76 -4.61
N LEU A 33 3.52 -12.81 -3.92
CA LEU A 33 2.24 -13.06 -3.28
C LEU A 33 1.12 -13.30 -4.29
N GLY A 34 1.12 -12.56 -5.40
CA GLY A 34 0.20 -12.80 -6.51
C GLY A 34 0.37 -14.19 -7.12
N GLU A 35 1.62 -14.61 -7.35
CA GLU A 35 1.94 -15.94 -7.86
C GLU A 35 1.46 -17.05 -6.91
N VAL A 36 1.72 -16.92 -5.61
CA VAL A 36 1.23 -17.87 -4.60
C VAL A 36 -0.31 -17.94 -4.57
N LEU A 37 -1.00 -16.80 -4.63
CA LEU A 37 -2.46 -16.77 -4.55
C LEU A 37 -3.12 -17.31 -5.83
N PHE A 38 -2.68 -16.84 -7.00
CA PHE A 38 -3.43 -16.99 -8.24
C PHE A 38 -2.86 -18.04 -9.20
N ILE A 39 -1.55 -18.31 -9.17
CA ILE A 39 -0.88 -19.16 -10.17
C ILE A 39 -0.49 -20.51 -9.57
N SER A 40 0.05 -20.53 -8.35
CA SER A 40 0.58 -21.74 -7.74
C SER A 40 -0.50 -22.82 -7.57
N GLU A 41 -0.31 -23.98 -8.17
CA GLU A 41 -1.20 -25.14 -8.00
C GLU A 41 -0.77 -26.05 -6.82
N GLU A 42 0.48 -25.90 -6.36
CA GLU A 42 1.06 -26.72 -5.28
C GLU A 42 0.36 -26.58 -3.92
N TYR A 43 -0.30 -25.45 -3.67
CA TYR A 43 -0.90 -25.13 -2.39
C TYR A 43 -2.43 -25.18 -2.46
N SER A 44 -3.05 -25.78 -1.45
CA SER A 44 -4.49 -25.61 -1.23
C SER A 44 -4.83 -24.15 -0.94
N ASP A 45 -6.06 -23.72 -1.30
CA ASP A 45 -6.55 -22.37 -1.05
C ASP A 45 -6.37 -21.93 0.40
N LYS A 46 -6.67 -22.80 1.36
CA LYS A 46 -6.47 -22.53 2.79
C LYS A 46 -5.01 -22.19 3.10
N LYS A 47 -4.07 -22.93 2.52
CA LYS A 47 -2.63 -22.70 2.74
C LYS A 47 -2.17 -21.40 2.08
N LYS A 48 -2.67 -21.08 0.88
CA LYS A 48 -2.41 -19.80 0.18
C LYS A 48 -2.83 -18.61 1.03
N TYR A 49 -4.06 -18.65 1.59
CA TYR A 49 -4.55 -17.60 2.49
C TYR A 49 -3.76 -17.51 3.79
N GLN A 50 -3.32 -18.64 4.35
CA GLN A 50 -2.45 -18.62 5.53
C GLN A 50 -1.10 -17.96 5.22
N ILE A 51 -0.46 -18.26 4.09
CA ILE A 51 0.79 -17.63 3.69
C ILE A 51 0.58 -16.12 3.53
N TYR A 52 -0.47 -15.71 2.80
CA TYR A 52 -0.79 -14.31 2.59
C TYR A 52 -0.99 -13.55 3.91
N LEU A 53 -1.75 -14.13 4.84
CA LEU A 53 -1.99 -13.55 6.16
C LEU A 53 -0.71 -13.47 7.00
N ILE A 54 0.09 -14.55 7.03
CA ILE A 54 1.36 -14.59 7.79
C ILE A 54 2.33 -13.54 7.28
N VAL A 55 2.47 -13.40 5.96
CA VAL A 55 3.34 -12.37 5.36
C VAL A 55 2.85 -10.98 5.73
N GLY A 56 1.53 -10.72 5.63
CA GLY A 56 0.94 -9.44 6.02
C GLY A 56 1.19 -9.09 7.49
N ILE A 57 0.91 -10.01 8.40
CA ILE A 57 1.14 -9.83 9.85
C ILE A 57 2.63 -9.62 10.14
N THR A 58 3.50 -10.44 9.56
CA THR A 58 4.95 -10.38 9.81
C THR A 58 5.52 -9.05 9.33
N ALA A 59 5.13 -8.59 8.15
CA ALA A 59 5.54 -7.28 7.63
C ALA A 59 5.02 -6.14 8.51
N PHE A 60 3.73 -6.17 8.88
CA PHE A 60 3.11 -5.12 9.67
C PHE A 60 3.71 -5.04 11.09
N VAL A 61 3.70 -6.15 11.82
CA VAL A 61 4.24 -6.23 13.19
C VAL A 61 5.75 -6.01 13.19
N GLY A 62 6.48 -6.58 12.23
CA GLY A 62 7.92 -6.35 12.08
C GLY A 62 8.25 -4.88 11.84
N GLY A 63 7.47 -4.20 10.99
CA GLY A 63 7.58 -2.75 10.79
C GLY A 63 7.29 -1.95 12.06
N LEU A 64 6.23 -2.28 12.79
CA LEU A 64 5.92 -1.62 14.07
C LEU A 64 7.00 -1.83 15.13
N LEU A 65 7.59 -3.04 15.21
CA LEU A 65 8.67 -3.33 16.13
C LEU A 65 9.96 -2.58 15.75
N LEU A 66 10.29 -2.51 14.46
CA LEU A 66 11.44 -1.75 13.98
C LEU A 66 11.31 -0.26 14.30
N TRP A 67 10.09 0.29 14.27
CA TRP A 67 9.87 1.69 14.66
C TRP A 67 10.32 1.98 16.10
N LEU A 68 10.26 1.00 17.01
CA LEU A 68 10.70 1.18 18.38
C LEU A 68 12.23 1.34 18.51
N LEU A 69 13.00 1.04 17.44
CA LEU A 69 14.45 1.19 17.42
C LEU A 69 14.84 2.62 17.02
N PRO A 70 15.81 3.24 17.73
CA PRO A 70 16.32 4.57 17.37
C PRO A 70 16.82 4.62 15.92
N GLY A 71 16.36 5.61 15.16
CA GLY A 71 16.76 5.82 13.77
C GLY A 71 15.92 5.07 12.71
N TRP A 72 14.99 4.21 13.13
CA TRP A 72 14.12 3.42 12.24
C TRP A 72 12.70 3.96 12.17
N TYR A 73 12.54 5.28 12.25
CA TYR A 73 11.21 5.88 12.18
C TYR A 73 10.58 5.70 10.78
N PRO A 74 9.26 5.46 10.72
CA PRO A 74 8.55 5.41 9.45
C PRO A 74 8.54 6.80 8.81
N ASN A 75 9.01 6.90 7.56
CA ASN A 75 9.00 8.15 6.80
C ASN A 75 8.67 7.88 5.33
N LYS A 76 7.50 8.36 4.89
CA LYS A 76 7.01 8.26 3.51
C LYS A 76 7.92 8.97 2.50
N ARG A 77 8.51 10.11 2.89
CA ARG A 77 9.34 10.94 2.01
C ARG A 77 10.67 10.26 1.69
N GLN A 78 11.28 9.61 2.68
CA GLN A 78 12.54 8.87 2.51
C GLN A 78 12.33 7.40 2.10
N VAL A 79 11.09 6.91 2.15
CA VAL A 79 10.74 5.50 1.88
C VAL A 79 11.54 4.57 2.79
N THR A 80 11.50 4.84 4.10
CA THR A 80 12.23 4.02 5.07
C THR A 80 11.70 2.59 5.08
N LEU A 81 12.55 1.62 5.42
CA LEU A 81 12.13 0.21 5.50
C LEU A 81 10.93 0.03 6.42
N THR A 82 10.91 0.72 7.56
CA THR A 82 9.80 0.73 8.52
C THR A 82 8.50 1.20 7.86
N TYR A 83 8.56 2.28 7.08
CA TYR A 83 7.40 2.75 6.32
C TYR A 83 6.94 1.72 5.28
N ILE A 84 7.87 1.11 4.53
CA ILE A 84 7.55 0.08 3.54
C ILE A 84 6.87 -1.12 4.21
N LEU A 85 7.44 -1.65 5.29
CA LEU A 85 6.94 -2.84 5.97
C LEU A 85 5.55 -2.63 6.57
N ILE A 86 5.34 -1.49 7.24
CA ILE A 86 4.03 -1.13 7.78
C ILE A 86 3.01 -0.98 6.64
N SER A 87 3.37 -0.24 5.57
CA SER A 87 2.45 0.02 4.46
C SER A 87 2.11 -1.25 3.68
N LEU A 88 3.11 -2.09 3.40
CA LEU A 88 2.95 -3.37 2.72
C LEU A 88 2.10 -4.33 3.56
N GLY A 89 2.46 -4.50 4.84
CA GLY A 89 1.74 -5.36 5.76
C GLY A 89 0.28 -4.92 5.93
N GLY A 90 0.05 -3.62 6.15
CA GLY A 90 -1.30 -3.06 6.22
C GLY A 90 -2.10 -3.28 4.93
N SER A 91 -1.49 -3.07 3.77
CA SER A 91 -2.15 -3.28 2.47
C SER A 91 -2.54 -4.74 2.24
N ILE A 92 -1.66 -5.68 2.60
CA ILE A 92 -1.94 -7.12 2.53
C ILE A 92 -3.09 -7.49 3.47
N LEU A 93 -3.07 -7.00 4.71
CA LEU A 93 -4.12 -7.31 5.69
C LEU A 93 -5.48 -6.75 5.29
N ILE A 94 -5.52 -5.51 4.79
CA ILE A 94 -6.73 -4.90 4.25
C ILE A 94 -7.23 -5.68 3.03
N SER A 95 -6.34 -6.05 2.11
CA SER A 95 -6.70 -6.86 0.94
C SER A 95 -7.26 -8.22 1.35
N PHE A 96 -6.72 -8.83 2.40
CA PHE A 96 -7.23 -10.09 2.96
C PHE A 96 -8.67 -9.94 3.47
N LEU A 97 -9.00 -8.82 4.12
CA LEU A 97 -10.39 -8.51 4.53
C LEU A 97 -11.30 -8.38 3.30
N PHE A 98 -10.86 -7.67 2.26
CA PHE A 98 -11.61 -7.53 1.01
C PHE A 98 -11.84 -8.87 0.31
N ILE A 99 -10.85 -9.77 0.27
CA ILE A 99 -11.02 -11.12 -0.27
C ILE A 99 -12.09 -11.88 0.54
N GLY A 100 -12.11 -11.75 1.86
CA GLY A 100 -13.14 -12.36 2.71
C GLY A 100 -14.54 -11.82 2.42
N ILE A 101 -14.67 -10.51 2.22
CA ILE A 101 -15.93 -9.85 1.85
C ILE A 101 -16.38 -10.31 0.45
N ASP A 102 -15.48 -10.29 -0.53
CA ASP A 102 -15.75 -10.66 -1.92
C ASP A 102 -16.27 -12.11 -2.01
N LYS A 103 -15.64 -13.05 -1.29
CA LYS A 103 -16.12 -14.43 -1.21
C LYS A 103 -17.52 -14.59 -0.64
N LYS A 104 -17.93 -13.71 0.28
CA LYS A 104 -19.25 -13.75 0.91
C LYS A 104 -20.31 -13.04 0.08
N VAL A 105 -19.95 -11.92 -0.54
CA VAL A 105 -20.88 -11.04 -1.25
C VAL A 105 -21.05 -11.47 -2.71
N GLN A 106 -20.02 -12.07 -3.33
CA GLN A 106 -19.98 -12.56 -4.72
C GLN A 106 -20.49 -11.56 -5.76
N LYS A 107 -20.41 -10.26 -5.45
CA LYS A 107 -20.78 -9.19 -6.38
C LYS A 107 -19.57 -8.31 -6.61
N PRO A 108 -19.20 -8.05 -7.87
CA PRO A 108 -18.09 -7.15 -8.18
C PRO A 108 -18.44 -5.75 -7.70
N ILE A 109 -17.62 -5.18 -6.83
CA ILE A 109 -17.68 -3.75 -6.52
C ILE A 109 -17.07 -3.03 -7.72
N ILE A 110 -17.92 -2.37 -8.52
CA ILE A 110 -17.56 -1.79 -9.83
C ILE A 110 -16.31 -0.90 -9.76
N ILE A 111 -16.16 -0.12 -8.68
CA ILE A 111 -15.01 0.77 -8.48
C ILE A 111 -13.71 -0.04 -8.31
N ILE A 112 -13.75 -1.13 -7.53
CA ILE A 112 -12.58 -1.98 -7.26
C ILE A 112 -12.21 -2.80 -8.51
N ASP A 113 -13.20 -3.32 -9.22
CA ASP A 113 -12.99 -4.03 -10.50
C ASP A 113 -12.38 -3.11 -11.57
N SER A 114 -12.86 -1.86 -11.64
CA SER A 114 -12.29 -0.85 -12.55
C SER A 114 -10.86 -0.45 -12.15
N TYR A 115 -10.59 -0.35 -10.84
CA TYR A 115 -9.24 -0.10 -10.31
C TYR A 115 -8.26 -1.22 -10.68
N GLY A 116 -8.66 -2.48 -10.52
CA GLY A 116 -7.82 -3.62 -10.87
C GLY A 116 -7.46 -3.70 -12.36
N LYS A 117 -8.33 -3.20 -13.24
CA LYS A 117 -8.12 -3.20 -14.70
C LYS A 117 -7.14 -2.14 -15.17
N SER A 118 -7.04 -1.00 -14.47
CA SER A 118 -6.15 0.08 -14.88
C SER A 118 -5.65 0.92 -13.70
N PRO A 119 -4.78 0.35 -12.84
CA PRO A 119 -4.29 1.03 -11.65
C PRO A 119 -3.48 2.30 -11.97
N PHE A 120 -2.79 2.33 -13.12
CA PHE A 120 -2.05 3.51 -13.56
C PHE A 120 -2.97 4.69 -13.92
N ILE A 121 -4.08 4.41 -14.60
CA ILE A 121 -5.06 5.44 -14.95
C ILE A 121 -5.71 5.99 -13.69
N ILE A 122 -6.08 5.12 -12.73
CA ILE A 122 -6.67 5.61 -11.48
C ILE A 122 -5.65 6.39 -10.65
N TYR A 123 -4.38 5.98 -10.64
CA TYR A 123 -3.33 6.75 -9.98
C TYR A 123 -3.17 8.14 -10.60
N ILE A 124 -3.14 8.26 -11.93
CA ILE A 124 -3.10 9.57 -12.61
C ILE A 124 -4.33 10.39 -12.24
N ILE A 125 -5.54 9.81 -12.30
CA ILE A 125 -6.78 10.51 -11.94
C ILE A 125 -6.71 11.00 -10.49
N ALA A 126 -6.25 10.17 -9.55
CA ALA A 126 -6.14 10.52 -8.14
C ALA A 126 -5.13 11.66 -7.91
N VAL A 127 -3.95 11.58 -8.52
CA VAL A 127 -2.91 12.62 -8.42
C VAL A 127 -3.39 13.93 -9.06
N VAL A 128 -4.01 13.87 -10.23
CA VAL A 128 -4.56 15.06 -10.91
C VAL A 128 -5.68 15.69 -10.08
N LEU A 129 -6.58 14.88 -9.51
CA LEU A 129 -7.61 15.38 -8.59
C LEU A 129 -7.01 16.00 -7.33
N GLU A 130 -5.97 15.40 -6.76
CA GLU A 130 -5.24 15.95 -5.61
C GLU A 130 -4.67 17.33 -5.93
N PHE A 131 -3.97 17.48 -7.06
CA PHE A 131 -3.46 18.78 -7.50
C PHE A 131 -4.57 19.81 -7.72
N ILE A 132 -5.64 19.43 -8.42
CA ILE A 132 -6.76 20.34 -8.73
C ILE A 132 -7.47 20.78 -7.44
N ILE A 133 -7.76 19.86 -6.53
CA ILE A 133 -8.48 20.17 -5.28
C ILE A 133 -7.61 21.00 -4.34
N SER A 134 -6.33 20.66 -4.21
CA SER A 134 -5.38 21.43 -3.39
C SER A 134 -5.22 22.85 -3.92
N ASP A 135 -5.00 23.02 -5.23
CA ASP A 135 -4.78 24.36 -5.83
C ASP A 135 -6.05 25.21 -5.90
N ILE A 136 -7.23 24.62 -6.12
CA ILE A 136 -8.48 25.37 -6.29
C ILE A 136 -9.19 25.61 -4.96
N ILE A 137 -9.21 24.60 -4.07
CA ILE A 137 -10.08 24.60 -2.88
C ILE A 137 -9.25 24.81 -1.61
N GLY A 138 -7.92 24.63 -1.65
CA GLY A 138 -7.05 24.78 -0.49
C GLY A 138 -7.36 23.79 0.65
N LEU A 139 -8.09 22.71 0.34
CA LEU A 139 -8.44 21.67 1.29
C LEU A 139 -7.36 20.60 1.33
N ASP A 140 -6.97 20.23 2.55
CA ASP A 140 -6.05 19.12 2.77
C ASP A 140 -6.69 17.80 2.32
N MET A 141 -6.13 17.21 1.27
CA MET A 141 -6.68 16.03 0.61
C MET A 141 -6.69 14.80 1.51
N ASP A 142 -5.74 14.71 2.46
CA ASP A 142 -5.69 13.64 3.45
C ASP A 142 -6.95 13.66 4.33
N PHE A 143 -7.45 14.85 4.69
CA PHE A 143 -8.66 15.03 5.48
C PHE A 143 -9.93 14.71 4.67
N LEU A 144 -9.97 15.08 3.39
CA LEU A 144 -11.10 14.81 2.50
C LEU A 144 -11.27 13.30 2.25
N ILE A 145 -10.18 12.62 1.91
CA ILE A 145 -10.18 11.17 1.65
C ILE A 145 -10.55 10.40 2.93
N PHE A 146 -10.00 10.79 4.08
CA PHE A 146 -10.37 10.22 5.37
C PHE A 146 -11.88 10.36 5.64
N THR A 147 -12.44 11.55 5.41
CA THR A 147 -13.88 11.82 5.62
C THR A 147 -14.76 10.97 4.70
N ILE A 148 -14.41 10.86 3.41
CA ILE A 148 -15.15 10.03 2.45
C ILE A 148 -15.06 8.55 2.83
N MET A 149 -13.88 8.06 3.22
CA MET A 149 -13.71 6.67 3.67
C MET A 149 -14.56 6.36 4.90
N VAL A 150 -14.59 7.24 5.90
CA VAL A 150 -15.42 7.08 7.10
C VAL A 150 -16.91 7.03 6.74
N ILE A 151 -17.38 7.93 5.86
CA ILE A 151 -18.78 7.95 5.41
C ILE A 151 -19.13 6.64 4.69
N VAL A 152 -18.29 6.20 3.75
CA VAL A 152 -18.52 4.95 3.01
C VAL A 152 -18.52 3.74 3.94
N MET A 153 -17.62 3.67 4.92
CA MET A 153 -17.58 2.57 5.88
C MET A 153 -18.74 2.58 6.89
N THR A 154 -19.37 3.73 7.12
CA THR A 154 -20.53 3.85 8.03
C THR A 154 -21.85 3.51 7.34
N LEU A 155 -21.90 3.63 6.01
CA LEU A 155 -23.09 3.40 5.19
C LEU A 155 -23.16 1.97 4.59
N ILE A 156 -22.12 1.15 4.78
CA ILE A 156 -22.07 -0.27 4.44
C ILE A 156 -22.33 -1.09 5.71
#